data_AF-A0A261FS18-F1
#
_entry.id   AF-A0A261FS18-F1
#
_cell.length_a   1.000
_cell.length_b   1.000
_cell.length_c   1.000
_cell.angle_alpha   90.00
_cell.angle_beta   90.00
_cell.angle_gamma   90.00
#
_symmetry.space_group_name_H-M   'P 1'
#
loop_
_entity.id
_entity.type
_entity.pdbx_description
1 polymer ?
#
loop_
_entity_poly.entity_id
_entity_poly.type
_entity_poly.pdbx_seq_one_letter_code
_entity_poly.pdbx_strand_id
1 'polypeptide(L)'
;MKKMLSVCMSVMLVVALSAQVMPAAAVEVNPSNPVESQQSSAQSSVRQQGHASEPVTPEQAPQSVQSTPSEESTTLTQSNGDAANGWVKRNGQSYWYDHGVMARSKEVYDPGSDAWYWFDADGTMAHNKDVYLPSGHKWVRYDDSGHMVKGEDHRYGSWYYFDPVTGAMQYGFVYLPSRKWVYYNTVTGRMQYGEQHIDGGWYYLDPVTGAVHYGWQYLQRGNKWVAYDWPSGRMLYGDQTITGRSYYFDSGTGAFDASRSADPLPSRVVPSTASSFGQKLRAGTYHSVRILGDSLAAGVGAQPDYWTTNTPLFSYENVQYYEPAHEIDSAFNKLRSLLTRSQVTMFNASVPGKGSMKAYLSLGQETLGNEDAAIVMLGTNDRLVSTLPEFQANAEAYLQSVADRYHGNIVVIAGPPVADEHEMFTMAEVNASLRDICARHGWQFASMYEAFNQMSVAYGVPVEGLMQDGVHPNHLGQEAMWDALRQMLGL
;
A
#
# COMPACT_ATOMS: atom_id res chain seq x y z
N MET A 1 -61.36 2.63 -16.79
CA MET A 1 -61.64 2.50 -15.34
C MET A 1 -60.58 1.62 -14.71
N LYS A 2 -59.85 2.17 -13.71
CA LYS A 2 -58.97 1.55 -12.68
C LYS A 2 -57.72 0.79 -13.17
N LYS A 3 -56.50 1.37 -13.16
CA LYS A 3 -55.57 1.76 -12.06
C LYS A 3 -54.82 0.59 -11.39
N MET A 4 -53.49 0.56 -11.56
CA MET A 4 -52.38 0.43 -10.57
C MET A 4 -51.06 0.29 -11.38
N LEU A 5 -50.23 1.32 -11.60
CA LEU A 5 -49.21 1.96 -10.73
C LEU A 5 -48.23 0.98 -10.04
N SER A 6 -46.96 0.98 -10.48
CA SER A 6 -45.74 0.94 -9.63
C SER A 6 -44.49 1.03 -10.56
N VAL A 7 -43.93 2.22 -10.82
CA VAL A 7 -42.81 2.89 -10.11
C VAL A 7 -41.43 2.42 -10.61
N CYS A 8 -40.75 3.35 -11.30
CA CYS A 8 -39.32 3.37 -11.59
C CYS A 8 -38.50 3.32 -10.29
N MET A 9 -37.36 2.63 -10.30
CA MET A 9 -36.27 2.98 -9.39
C MET A 9 -34.93 2.67 -10.04
N SER A 10 -34.34 3.72 -10.60
CA SER A 10 -32.92 3.87 -10.86
C SER A 10 -32.17 3.70 -9.54
N VAL A 11 -31.23 2.76 -9.45
CA VAL A 11 -30.29 2.71 -8.33
C VAL A 11 -29.11 3.62 -8.66
N MET A 12 -29.10 4.75 -7.97
CA MET A 12 -28.02 5.73 -7.88
C MET A 12 -26.70 5.05 -7.51
N LEU A 13 -25.71 5.25 -8.38
CA LEU A 13 -24.31 5.28 -8.00
C LEU A 13 -24.07 6.55 -7.18
N VAL A 14 -24.11 6.46 -5.85
CA VAL A 14 -23.65 7.55 -4.98
C VAL A 14 -22.16 7.36 -4.79
N VAL A 15 -21.37 7.98 -5.67
CA VAL A 15 -19.99 8.33 -5.35
C VAL A 15 -20.07 9.49 -4.37
N ALA A 16 -19.77 9.24 -3.10
CA ALA A 16 -19.59 10.29 -2.13
C ALA A 16 -18.26 11.01 -2.43
N LEU A 17 -18.31 11.96 -3.36
CA LEU A 17 -17.25 12.94 -3.59
C LEU A 17 -17.34 14.01 -2.49
N SER A 18 -16.86 13.69 -1.30
CA SER A 18 -16.57 14.71 -0.29
C SER A 18 -15.16 15.22 -0.57
N ALA A 19 -15.06 16.30 -1.34
CA ALA A 19 -13.90 17.16 -1.40
C ALA A 19 -13.66 17.75 -0.01
N GLN A 20 -12.80 17.13 0.79
CA GLN A 20 -12.14 17.79 1.90
C GLN A 20 -10.86 18.41 1.35
N VAL A 21 -10.89 19.73 1.16
CA VAL A 21 -9.68 20.54 1.02
C VAL A 21 -8.88 20.35 2.31
N MET A 22 -7.84 19.54 2.25
CA MET A 22 -6.87 19.42 3.33
C MET A 22 -5.86 20.57 3.21
N PRO A 23 -5.53 21.27 4.29
CA PRO A 23 -4.46 22.26 4.26
C PRO A 23 -3.12 21.56 4.08
N ALA A 24 -2.24 22.15 3.28
CA ALA A 24 -0.85 21.74 3.12
C ALA A 24 -0.14 21.80 4.48
N ALA A 25 0.01 20.65 5.14
CA ALA A 25 0.80 20.52 6.35
C ALA A 25 2.27 20.29 5.97
N ALA A 26 3.11 21.27 6.27
CA ALA A 26 4.54 21.12 6.34
C ALA A 26 4.88 20.04 7.39
N VAL A 27 5.73 19.09 7.02
CA VAL A 27 6.25 18.04 7.90
C VAL A 27 7.65 18.45 8.34
N GLU A 28 7.82 18.68 9.63
CA GLU A 28 9.07 18.75 10.39
C GLU A 28 8.77 18.10 11.76
N VAL A 29 9.53 17.23 12.43
CA VAL A 29 10.76 16.45 12.20
C VAL A 29 10.62 15.19 13.10
N ASN A 30 11.23 14.09 12.66
CA ASN A 30 11.43 12.79 13.33
C ASN A 30 12.09 12.90 14.74
N PRO A 31 11.77 12.03 15.71
CA PRO A 31 12.67 10.90 15.94
C PRO A 31 11.95 9.62 16.45
N SER A 32 12.12 8.48 15.77
CA SER A 32 12.72 7.25 16.32
C SER A 32 12.62 6.08 15.33
N ASN A 33 13.77 5.46 15.05
CA ASN A 33 13.89 4.22 14.28
C ASN A 33 13.11 3.07 14.98
N PRO A 34 12.49 2.14 14.23
CA PRO A 34 12.21 0.83 14.78
C PRO A 34 13.52 0.06 14.97
N VAL A 35 13.69 -0.49 16.17
CA VAL A 35 14.80 -1.34 16.59
C VAL A 35 14.85 -2.62 15.75
N GLU A 36 16.04 -2.97 15.27
CA GLU A 36 16.38 -4.28 14.71
C GLU A 36 15.94 -5.42 15.65
N SER A 37 15.06 -6.30 15.19
CA SER A 37 14.90 -7.62 15.78
C SER A 37 15.64 -8.65 14.95
N GLN A 38 16.56 -9.32 15.62
CA GLN A 38 17.55 -10.22 15.06
C GLN A 38 16.91 -11.43 14.37
N GLN A 39 17.43 -11.75 13.20
CA GLN A 39 17.27 -13.03 12.52
C GLN A 39 17.77 -14.18 13.42
N SER A 40 16.88 -15.11 13.77
CA SER A 40 17.26 -16.45 14.22
C SER A 40 17.00 -17.44 13.09
N SER A 41 18.09 -17.83 12.43
CA SER A 41 18.17 -18.99 11.55
C SER A 41 17.80 -20.27 12.31
N ALA A 42 16.84 -21.06 11.79
CA ALA A 42 16.71 -22.45 12.18
C ALA A 42 16.57 -23.31 10.92
N GLN A 43 17.60 -24.14 10.74
CA GLN A 43 17.79 -25.09 9.67
C GLN A 43 16.73 -26.20 9.67
N SER A 44 16.46 -26.67 8.48
CA SER A 44 15.72 -27.87 8.14
C SER A 44 16.24 -29.12 8.87
N SER A 45 15.33 -29.93 9.39
CA SER A 45 15.51 -31.37 9.39
C SER A 45 14.16 -32.09 9.26
N VAL A 46 14.12 -32.97 8.26
CA VAL A 46 13.03 -33.85 7.89
C VAL A 46 12.93 -34.98 8.91
N ARG A 47 11.73 -35.32 9.37
CA ARG A 47 11.37 -36.71 9.66
C ARG A 47 9.85 -36.94 9.56
N GLN A 48 9.52 -37.84 8.64
CA GLN A 48 8.22 -38.48 8.49
C GLN A 48 7.92 -39.35 9.72
N GLN A 49 6.66 -39.38 10.14
CA GLN A 49 5.91 -40.62 10.39
C GLN A 49 4.45 -40.28 10.64
N GLY A 50 3.56 -40.90 9.86
CA GLY A 50 2.13 -40.80 10.04
C GLY A 50 1.60 -41.77 11.08
N HIS A 51 0.38 -41.51 11.56
CA HIS A 51 -0.66 -42.52 11.76
C HIS A 51 -2.02 -41.82 11.88
N ALA A 52 -3.00 -42.39 11.19
CA ALA A 52 -4.40 -42.05 11.29
C ALA A 52 -5.03 -42.70 12.53
N SER A 53 -6.07 -42.08 13.09
CA SER A 53 -7.37 -42.71 13.43
C SER A 53 -8.29 -41.72 14.16
N GLU A 54 -9.55 -41.69 13.73
CA GLU A 54 -10.70 -40.95 14.26
C GLU A 54 -11.28 -41.57 15.57
N PRO A 55 -12.52 -41.26 16.01
CA PRO A 55 -12.87 -40.20 16.95
C PRO A 55 -13.56 -40.75 18.23
N VAL A 56 -13.62 -39.98 19.32
CA VAL A 56 -14.48 -40.32 20.46
C VAL A 56 -15.15 -39.06 21.05
N THR A 57 -16.48 -39.08 21.07
CA THR A 57 -17.40 -38.14 21.76
C THR A 57 -17.94 -38.79 23.04
N PRO A 58 -18.65 -38.08 23.94
CA PRO A 58 -18.21 -37.83 25.31
C PRO A 58 -18.99 -38.62 26.37
N GLU A 59 -18.38 -38.87 27.53
CA GLU A 59 -19.05 -39.48 28.68
C GLU A 59 -18.82 -38.69 29.99
N GLN A 60 -19.79 -38.86 30.88
CA GLN A 60 -20.25 -37.99 31.94
C GLN A 60 -19.39 -37.97 33.22
N ALA A 61 -19.73 -36.98 34.06
CA ALA A 61 -19.19 -36.65 35.38
C ALA A 61 -19.05 -37.82 36.38
N PRO A 62 -18.26 -37.59 37.46
CA PRO A 62 -18.83 -37.82 38.78
C PRO A 62 -18.55 -36.72 39.84
N GLN A 63 -19.63 -36.41 40.54
CA GLN A 63 -19.84 -36.16 41.98
C GLN A 63 -18.72 -35.62 42.90
N SER A 64 -19.00 -34.42 43.41
CA SER A 64 -18.96 -33.95 44.81
C SER A 64 -18.11 -34.69 45.85
N VAL A 65 -17.15 -33.95 46.42
CA VAL A 65 -16.69 -34.13 47.80
C VAL A 65 -16.77 -32.76 48.50
N GLN A 66 -17.52 -32.72 49.60
CA GLN A 66 -17.61 -31.59 50.52
C GLN A 66 -16.30 -31.46 51.31
N SER A 67 -15.75 -30.25 51.36
CA SER A 67 -14.87 -29.82 52.44
C SER A 67 -15.17 -28.36 52.77
N THR A 68 -15.61 -28.16 54.01
CA THR A 68 -15.87 -26.89 54.70
C THR A 68 -14.68 -25.95 54.65
N PRO A 69 -14.87 -24.62 54.52
CA PRO A 69 -13.77 -23.67 54.63
C PRO A 69 -13.47 -23.36 56.09
N SER A 70 -12.19 -23.45 56.46
CA SER A 70 -11.62 -22.80 57.64
C SER A 70 -11.50 -21.31 57.37
N GLU A 71 -12.23 -20.51 58.16
CA GLU A 71 -12.09 -19.05 58.23
C GLU A 71 -10.70 -18.70 58.76
N GLU A 72 -9.83 -18.19 57.89
CA GLU A 72 -8.71 -17.37 58.33
C GLU A 72 -9.00 -15.91 58.02
N SER A 73 -9.02 -15.16 59.11
CA SER A 73 -9.27 -13.73 59.21
C SER A 73 -8.18 -12.95 58.48
N THR A 74 -8.55 -12.27 57.40
CA THR A 74 -7.80 -11.10 56.91
C THR A 74 -8.54 -9.85 57.32
N THR A 75 -7.92 -9.09 58.20
CA THR A 75 -8.26 -7.73 58.63
C THR A 75 -8.61 -6.84 57.43
N LEU A 76 -9.90 -6.56 57.28
CA LEU A 76 -10.39 -5.42 56.52
C LEU A 76 -10.23 -4.19 57.40
N THR A 77 -9.24 -3.36 57.11
CA THR A 77 -9.26 -1.96 57.55
C THR A 77 -10.47 -1.30 56.87
N GLN A 78 -11.53 -1.07 57.65
CA GLN A 78 -12.62 -0.20 57.25
C GLN A 78 -12.08 1.23 57.12
N SER A 79 -11.92 1.69 55.88
CA SER A 79 -11.97 3.09 55.52
C SER A 79 -13.22 3.31 54.67
N ASN A 80 -14.12 4.18 55.10
CA ASN A 80 -15.08 4.82 54.21
C ASN A 80 -14.28 5.52 53.08
N GLY A 81 -14.42 5.01 51.86
CA GLY A 81 -13.78 5.56 50.66
C GLY A 81 -14.00 4.59 49.49
N ASP A 82 -14.50 5.09 48.36
CA ASP A 82 -14.90 4.34 47.18
C ASP A 82 -13.92 3.19 46.85
N ALA A 83 -14.41 1.95 46.80
CA ALA A 83 -13.59 0.82 46.42
C ALA A 83 -13.02 1.06 45.01
N ALA A 84 -11.70 1.16 44.88
CA ALA A 84 -11.06 1.47 43.61
C ALA A 84 -11.11 0.29 42.63
N ASN A 85 -11.18 0.59 41.33
CA ASN A 85 -10.98 -0.42 40.30
C ASN A 85 -9.49 -0.80 40.22
N GLY A 86 -9.16 -2.05 39.91
CA GLY A 86 -7.78 -2.39 39.58
C GLY A 86 -7.38 -3.86 39.66
N TRP A 87 -6.11 -4.08 39.37
CA TRP A 87 -5.44 -5.37 39.33
C TRP A 87 -5.18 -5.96 40.72
N VAL A 88 -5.51 -7.24 40.87
CA VAL A 88 -5.16 -8.05 42.04
C VAL A 88 -4.50 -9.34 41.56
N LYS A 89 -3.30 -9.65 42.08
CA LYS A 89 -2.60 -10.92 41.79
C LYS A 89 -2.77 -11.90 42.95
N ARG A 90 -3.17 -13.14 42.65
CA ARG A 90 -3.28 -14.24 43.63
C ARG A 90 -2.80 -15.53 42.99
N ASN A 91 -1.93 -16.27 43.68
CA ASN A 91 -1.40 -17.56 43.22
C ASN A 91 -0.85 -17.54 41.78
N GLY A 92 -0.21 -16.43 41.39
CA GLY A 92 0.34 -16.24 40.04
C GLY A 92 -0.68 -15.87 38.95
N GLN A 93 -1.98 -15.80 39.27
CA GLN A 93 -3.03 -15.36 38.36
C GLN A 93 -3.40 -13.89 38.61
N SER A 94 -3.73 -13.18 37.53
CA SER A 94 -4.20 -11.79 37.56
C SER A 94 -5.73 -11.74 37.49
N TYR A 95 -6.33 -10.93 38.34
CA TYR A 95 -7.76 -10.67 38.42
C TYR A 95 -7.99 -9.15 38.37
N TRP A 96 -9.14 -8.74 37.85
CA TRP A 96 -9.59 -7.35 37.91
C TRP A 96 -10.78 -7.19 38.84
N TYR A 97 -10.82 -6.10 39.58
CA TYR A 97 -11.95 -5.72 40.42
C TYR A 97 -12.51 -4.37 39.97
N ASP A 98 -13.84 -4.30 39.79
CA ASP A 98 -14.60 -3.07 39.60
C ASP A 98 -15.37 -2.75 40.88
N HIS A 99 -15.03 -1.65 41.56
CA HIS A 99 -15.65 -1.25 42.83
C HIS A 99 -15.70 -2.37 43.88
N GLY A 100 -14.60 -3.12 44.01
CA GLY A 100 -14.50 -4.26 44.92
C GLY A 100 -15.22 -5.53 44.46
N VAL A 101 -15.82 -5.55 43.27
CA VAL A 101 -16.44 -6.73 42.66
C VAL A 101 -15.52 -7.31 41.58
N MET A 102 -15.22 -8.61 41.67
CA MET A 102 -14.35 -9.26 40.69
C MET A 102 -15.02 -9.33 39.31
N ALA A 103 -14.30 -8.93 38.26
CA ALA A 103 -14.75 -9.06 36.89
C ALA A 103 -14.87 -10.53 36.49
N ARG A 104 -16.00 -10.91 35.88
CA ARG A 104 -16.29 -12.27 35.42
C ARG A 104 -17.15 -12.23 34.17
N SER A 105 -16.84 -13.08 33.19
CA SER A 105 -17.52 -13.18 31.90
C SER A 105 -17.72 -11.82 31.22
N LYS A 106 -16.74 -10.93 31.29
CA LYS A 106 -16.83 -9.57 30.74
C LYS A 106 -15.50 -9.05 30.23
N GLU A 107 -15.61 -8.10 29.31
CA GLU A 107 -14.50 -7.25 28.90
C GLU A 107 -14.26 -6.14 29.93
N VAL A 108 -12.98 -5.78 30.10
CA VAL A 108 -12.52 -4.67 30.94
C VAL A 108 -11.47 -3.89 30.15
N TYR A 109 -11.56 -2.56 30.19
CA TYR A 109 -10.51 -1.68 29.67
C TYR A 109 -9.70 -1.12 30.83
N ASP A 110 -8.37 -1.24 30.75
CA ASP A 110 -7.44 -0.64 31.69
C ASP A 110 -6.76 0.58 31.04
N PRO A 111 -7.04 1.81 31.51
CA PRO A 111 -6.36 3.02 31.04
C PRO A 111 -4.86 3.02 31.31
N GLY A 112 -4.38 2.25 32.30
CA GLY A 112 -2.96 2.19 32.65
C GLY A 112 -2.11 1.49 31.59
N SER A 113 -2.66 0.46 30.94
CA SER A 113 -2.02 -0.27 29.84
C SER A 113 -2.56 0.10 28.46
N ASP A 114 -3.59 0.95 28.39
CA ASP A 114 -4.38 1.25 27.18
C ASP A 114 -4.83 -0.03 26.44
N ALA A 115 -5.35 -1.01 27.19
CA ALA A 115 -5.70 -2.31 26.63
C ALA A 115 -7.04 -2.85 27.15
N TRP A 116 -7.68 -3.66 26.30
CA TRP A 116 -8.86 -4.43 26.65
C TRP A 116 -8.47 -5.86 27.06
N TYR A 117 -9.14 -6.38 28.08
CA TYR A 117 -8.93 -7.71 28.65
C TYR A 117 -10.26 -8.45 28.75
N TRP A 118 -10.21 -9.78 28.73
CA TRP A 118 -11.35 -10.63 29.05
C TRP A 118 -11.10 -11.42 30.32
N PHE A 119 -12.13 -11.47 31.18
CA PHE A 119 -12.15 -12.32 32.35
C PHE A 119 -13.20 -13.41 32.18
N ASP A 120 -12.79 -14.67 32.33
CA ASP A 120 -13.67 -15.83 32.25
C ASP A 120 -14.65 -15.90 33.45
N ALA A 121 -15.53 -16.91 33.45
CA ALA A 121 -16.57 -17.05 34.46
C ALA A 121 -16.04 -17.21 35.89
N ASP A 122 -14.83 -17.76 36.04
CA ASP A 122 -14.13 -17.90 37.32
C ASP A 122 -13.33 -16.64 37.71
N GLY A 123 -13.25 -15.65 36.80
CA GLY A 123 -12.51 -14.41 36.96
C GLY A 123 -11.05 -14.49 36.53
N THR A 124 -10.61 -15.61 35.94
CA THR A 124 -9.26 -15.69 35.36
C THR A 124 -9.17 -14.86 34.09
N MET A 125 -8.04 -14.18 33.91
CA MET A 125 -7.78 -13.41 32.70
C MET A 125 -7.47 -14.34 31.51
N ALA A 126 -8.05 -14.05 30.35
CA ALA A 126 -7.74 -14.76 29.12
C ALA A 126 -6.34 -14.41 28.60
N HIS A 127 -5.60 -15.45 28.22
CA HIS A 127 -4.33 -15.36 27.52
C HIS A 127 -4.35 -16.29 26.32
N ASN A 128 -3.79 -15.84 25.20
CA ASN A 128 -3.71 -16.62 23.96
C ASN A 128 -5.06 -17.28 23.59
N LYS A 129 -6.16 -16.55 23.77
CA LYS A 129 -7.52 -17.11 23.69
C LYS A 129 -8.43 -16.32 22.75
N ASP A 130 -9.18 -17.05 21.94
CA ASP A 130 -10.28 -16.50 21.14
C ASP A 130 -11.55 -16.54 21.98
N VAL A 131 -12.28 -15.44 22.01
CA VAL A 131 -13.50 -15.29 22.80
C VAL A 131 -14.63 -14.83 21.90
N TYR A 132 -15.73 -15.56 21.91
CA TYR A 132 -16.97 -15.10 21.30
C TYR A 132 -17.73 -14.23 22.29
N LEU A 133 -18.02 -13.00 21.90
CA LEU A 133 -18.74 -12.01 22.70
C LEU A 133 -20.19 -11.93 22.23
N PRO A 134 -21.16 -12.48 22.99
CA PRO A 134 -22.55 -12.55 22.55
C PRO A 134 -23.20 -11.19 22.37
N SER A 135 -22.84 -10.19 23.19
CA SER A 135 -23.41 -8.84 23.14
C SER A 135 -23.09 -8.09 21.84
N GLY A 136 -21.96 -8.41 21.20
CA GLY A 136 -21.53 -7.81 19.94
C GLY A 136 -21.56 -8.76 18.74
N HIS A 137 -22.00 -10.01 18.94
CA HIS A 137 -21.97 -11.08 17.93
C HIS A 137 -20.61 -11.19 17.22
N LYS A 138 -19.52 -11.03 17.96
CA LYS A 138 -18.16 -10.95 17.40
C LYS A 138 -17.22 -11.94 18.07
N TRP A 139 -16.29 -12.46 17.28
CA TRP A 139 -15.09 -13.10 17.80
C TRP A 139 -14.02 -12.05 18.05
N VAL A 140 -13.34 -12.12 19.19
CA VAL A 140 -12.16 -11.30 19.52
C VAL A 140 -11.04 -12.21 19.98
N ARG A 141 -9.85 -11.65 20.12
CA ARG A 141 -8.65 -12.38 20.56
C ARG A 141 -7.94 -11.62 21.65
N TYR A 142 -7.38 -12.36 22.61
CA TYR A 142 -6.40 -11.86 23.57
C TYR A 142 -5.04 -12.54 23.37
N ASP A 143 -3.97 -11.75 23.40
CA ASP A 143 -2.58 -12.19 23.22
C ASP A 143 -2.00 -12.87 24.46
N ASP A 144 -0.68 -13.12 24.48
CA ASP A 144 -0.01 -13.77 25.61
C ASP A 144 -0.01 -12.95 26.91
N SER A 145 -0.18 -11.64 26.79
CA SER A 145 -0.20 -10.67 27.89
C SER A 145 -1.64 -10.39 28.34
N GLY A 146 -2.62 -10.90 27.59
CA GLY A 146 -4.04 -10.73 27.82
C GLY A 146 -4.62 -9.48 27.18
N HIS A 147 -3.85 -8.76 26.34
CA HIS A 147 -4.34 -7.61 25.61
C HIS A 147 -5.16 -8.06 24.40
N MET A 148 -6.26 -7.34 24.12
CA MET A 148 -7.06 -7.57 22.94
C MET A 148 -6.25 -7.25 21.67
N VAL A 149 -6.17 -8.22 20.78
CA VAL A 149 -5.48 -8.08 19.49
C VAL A 149 -6.29 -7.20 18.54
N LYS A 150 -5.60 -6.31 17.85
CA LYS A 150 -6.12 -5.39 16.84
C LYS A 150 -5.19 -5.42 15.62
N GLY A 151 -5.76 -5.30 14.42
CA GLY A 151 -5.02 -5.35 13.17
C GLY A 151 -4.70 -6.77 12.69
N GLU A 152 -3.69 -6.88 11.83
CA GLU A 152 -3.22 -8.15 11.27
C GLU A 152 -2.53 -9.00 12.33
N ASP A 153 -2.84 -10.29 12.37
CA ASP A 153 -2.17 -11.24 13.23
C ASP A 153 -1.88 -12.56 12.52
N HIS A 154 -0.65 -13.04 12.64
CA HIS A 154 -0.22 -14.32 12.08
C HIS A 154 -0.10 -15.39 13.16
N ARG A 155 -0.97 -16.40 13.09
CA ARG A 155 -0.97 -17.55 14.00
C ARG A 155 -1.51 -18.81 13.33
N TYR A 156 -1.15 -19.97 13.88
CA TYR A 156 -1.60 -21.27 13.35
C TYR A 156 -1.31 -21.46 11.84
N GLY A 157 -0.24 -20.82 11.34
CA GLY A 157 0.14 -20.83 9.93
C GLY A 157 -0.81 -20.04 9.02
N SER A 158 -1.53 -19.03 9.51
CA SER A 158 -2.39 -18.17 8.70
C SER A 158 -2.53 -16.76 9.29
N TRP A 159 -2.86 -15.81 8.43
CA TRP A 159 -3.21 -14.46 8.85
C TRP A 159 -4.69 -14.33 9.16
N TYR A 160 -4.99 -13.52 10.17
CA TYR A 160 -6.31 -13.07 10.59
C TYR A 160 -6.27 -11.55 10.69
N TYR A 161 -7.43 -10.92 10.65
CA TYR A 161 -7.52 -9.47 10.86
C TYR A 161 -8.58 -9.14 11.87
N PHE A 162 -8.22 -8.31 12.84
CA PHE A 162 -9.10 -7.84 13.89
C PHE A 162 -9.33 -6.34 13.69
N ASP A 163 -10.59 -5.93 13.74
CA ASP A 163 -11.00 -4.53 13.59
C ASP A 163 -10.19 -3.62 14.52
N PRO A 164 -9.49 -2.59 14.02
CA PRO A 164 -8.63 -1.75 14.85
C PRO A 164 -9.37 -0.98 15.96
N VAL A 165 -10.67 -0.76 15.80
CA VAL A 165 -11.49 -0.05 16.79
C VAL A 165 -12.04 -1.03 17.83
N THR A 166 -12.71 -2.08 17.38
CA THR A 166 -13.55 -2.96 18.19
C THR A 166 -12.92 -4.31 18.54
N GLY A 167 -11.80 -4.68 17.90
CA GLY A 167 -11.16 -5.99 18.02
C GLY A 167 -11.96 -7.14 17.40
N ALA A 168 -13.05 -6.87 16.67
CA ALA A 168 -13.84 -7.90 16.01
C ALA A 168 -13.04 -8.59 14.89
N MET A 169 -12.97 -9.92 14.89
CA MET A 169 -12.38 -10.69 13.80
C MET A 169 -13.17 -10.42 12.51
N GLN A 170 -12.44 -10.08 11.45
CA GLN A 170 -12.97 -9.71 10.16
C GLN A 170 -13.02 -10.93 9.22
N TYR A 171 -13.98 -10.89 8.30
CA TYR A 171 -14.28 -11.95 7.34
C TYR A 171 -14.59 -11.34 5.98
N GLY A 172 -14.49 -12.13 4.92
CA GLY A 172 -14.75 -11.69 3.55
C GLY A 172 -13.68 -10.73 3.04
N PHE A 173 -14.06 -9.84 2.11
CA PHE A 173 -13.18 -8.82 1.59
C PHE A 173 -12.90 -7.73 2.63
N VAL A 174 -11.62 -7.47 2.87
CA VAL A 174 -11.15 -6.44 3.80
C VAL A 174 -10.11 -5.57 3.12
N TYR A 175 -10.27 -4.26 3.21
CA TYR A 175 -9.24 -3.31 2.80
C TYR A 175 -8.31 -3.02 3.98
N LEU A 176 -7.06 -3.42 3.84
CA LEU A 176 -6.07 -3.31 4.91
C LEU A 176 -5.42 -1.93 4.95
N PRO A 177 -4.87 -1.50 6.10
CA PRO A 177 -4.08 -0.28 6.22
C PRO A 177 -2.91 -0.22 5.23
N SER A 178 -2.37 -1.38 4.84
CA SER A 178 -1.35 -1.53 3.78
C SER A 178 -1.87 -1.24 2.36
N ARG A 179 -3.05 -0.63 2.22
CA ARG A 179 -3.69 -0.19 0.96
C ARG A 179 -3.97 -1.29 -0.07
N LYS A 180 -4.32 -2.48 0.41
CA LYS A 180 -4.69 -3.63 -0.46
C LYS A 180 -5.99 -4.26 0.01
N TRP A 181 -6.78 -4.74 -0.95
CA TRP A 181 -7.88 -5.65 -0.64
C TRP A 181 -7.31 -7.06 -0.44
N VAL A 182 -7.80 -7.77 0.56
CA VAL A 182 -7.55 -9.20 0.80
C VAL A 182 -8.86 -9.91 1.07
N TYR A 183 -8.85 -11.23 1.13
CA TYR A 183 -10.03 -12.02 1.50
C TYR A 183 -9.75 -12.95 2.67
N TYR A 184 -10.56 -12.81 3.73
CA TYR A 184 -10.58 -13.70 4.89
C TYR A 184 -11.74 -14.69 4.76
N ASN A 185 -11.47 -15.99 4.91
CA ASN A 185 -12.48 -17.02 4.77
C ASN A 185 -13.65 -16.80 5.76
N THR A 186 -14.88 -16.83 5.26
CA THR A 186 -16.10 -16.45 6.01
C THR A 186 -16.49 -17.40 7.14
N VAL A 187 -15.84 -18.56 7.26
CA VAL A 187 -16.09 -19.53 8.34
C VAL A 187 -14.95 -19.51 9.36
N THR A 188 -13.71 -19.43 8.89
CA THR A 188 -12.51 -19.63 9.72
C THR A 188 -11.77 -18.34 10.03
N GLY A 189 -12.01 -17.25 9.30
CA GLY A 189 -11.26 -15.99 9.44
C GLY A 189 -9.84 -16.04 8.88
N ARG A 190 -9.43 -17.13 8.21
CA ARG A 190 -8.08 -17.27 7.64
C ARG A 190 -7.95 -16.53 6.32
N MET A 191 -6.90 -15.73 6.14
CA MET A 191 -6.59 -15.08 4.85
C MET A 191 -6.39 -16.13 3.76
N GLN A 192 -6.96 -15.88 2.59
CA GLN A 192 -6.89 -16.75 1.42
C GLN A 192 -5.84 -16.27 0.41
N TYR A 193 -5.38 -17.19 -0.43
CA TYR A 193 -4.31 -16.98 -1.41
C TYR A 193 -4.60 -17.75 -2.71
N GLY A 194 -3.99 -17.33 -3.82
CA GLY A 194 -4.13 -17.97 -5.13
C GLY A 194 -5.51 -17.82 -5.76
N GLU A 195 -5.85 -18.73 -6.66
CA GLU A 195 -7.16 -18.77 -7.33
C GLU A 195 -8.26 -19.14 -6.32
N GLN A 196 -9.27 -18.29 -6.17
CA GLN A 196 -10.38 -18.47 -5.24
C GLN A 196 -11.73 -18.25 -5.94
N HIS A 197 -12.67 -19.16 -5.73
CA HIS A 197 -14.05 -19.00 -6.19
C HIS A 197 -14.93 -18.48 -5.05
N ILE A 198 -15.26 -17.19 -5.10
CA ILE A 198 -15.93 -16.43 -4.03
C ILE A 198 -17.20 -15.81 -4.61
N ASP A 199 -18.35 -16.07 -4.00
CA ASP A 199 -19.65 -15.47 -4.35
C ASP A 199 -19.97 -15.48 -5.85
N GLY A 200 -19.70 -16.63 -6.49
CA GLY A 200 -19.96 -16.87 -7.91
C GLY A 200 -18.96 -16.24 -8.88
N GLY A 201 -17.85 -15.69 -8.40
CA GLY A 201 -16.76 -15.14 -9.21
C GLY A 201 -15.42 -15.78 -8.88
N TRP A 202 -14.54 -15.87 -9.87
CA TRP A 202 -13.14 -16.25 -9.66
C TRP A 202 -12.30 -15.01 -9.36
N TYR A 203 -11.44 -15.11 -8.36
CA TYR A 203 -10.49 -14.08 -7.95
C TYR A 203 -9.09 -14.70 -7.96
N TYR A 204 -8.07 -13.86 -8.13
CA TYR A 204 -6.69 -14.25 -7.88
C TYR A 204 -6.15 -13.39 -6.73
N LEU A 205 -5.80 -14.06 -5.64
CA LEU A 205 -5.18 -13.44 -4.49
C LEU A 205 -3.68 -13.71 -4.56
N ASP A 206 -2.86 -12.66 -4.47
CA ASP A 206 -1.42 -12.76 -4.57
C ASP A 206 -0.90 -13.84 -3.59
N PRO A 207 -0.14 -14.85 -4.07
CA PRO A 207 0.27 -15.99 -3.25
C PRO A 207 1.16 -15.66 -2.04
N VAL A 208 1.74 -14.45 -1.99
CA VAL A 208 2.64 -14.02 -0.91
C VAL A 208 1.92 -13.10 0.07
N THR A 209 1.23 -12.10 -0.47
CA THR A 209 0.68 -10.98 0.30
C THR A 209 -0.82 -11.07 0.52
N GLY A 210 -1.52 -11.97 -0.17
CA GLY A 210 -2.97 -12.11 -0.15
C GLY A 210 -3.74 -11.00 -0.89
N ALA A 211 -3.03 -10.05 -1.52
CA ALA A 211 -3.63 -8.92 -2.22
C ALA A 211 -4.53 -9.40 -3.38
N VAL A 212 -5.72 -8.81 -3.54
CA VAL A 212 -6.53 -9.01 -4.75
C VAL A 212 -5.74 -8.50 -5.96
N HIS A 213 -5.57 -9.36 -6.95
CA HIS A 213 -4.92 -9.02 -8.21
C HIS A 213 -5.93 -8.48 -9.23
N TYR A 214 -5.44 -7.58 -10.09
CA TYR A 214 -6.20 -6.92 -11.15
C TYR A 214 -5.47 -7.04 -12.49
N GLY A 215 -6.23 -7.06 -13.57
CA GLY A 215 -5.72 -7.09 -14.93
C GLY A 215 -5.16 -8.47 -15.33
N TRP A 216 -4.18 -8.48 -16.24
CA TRP A 216 -3.70 -9.70 -16.90
C TRP A 216 -2.94 -10.63 -15.93
N GLN A 217 -3.27 -11.91 -15.96
CA GLN A 217 -2.59 -12.96 -15.20
C GLN A 217 -2.40 -14.21 -16.06
N TYR A 218 -1.19 -14.76 -16.05
CA TYR A 218 -0.93 -16.07 -16.62
C TYR A 218 -1.09 -17.14 -15.54
N LEU A 219 -2.06 -18.03 -15.70
CA LEU A 219 -2.33 -19.12 -14.78
C LEU A 219 -1.55 -20.35 -15.21
N GLN A 220 -0.47 -20.66 -14.49
CA GLN A 220 0.43 -21.77 -14.81
C GLN A 220 -0.29 -23.12 -14.85
N ARG A 221 -1.18 -23.40 -13.88
CA ARG A 221 -1.93 -24.66 -13.81
C ARG A 221 -2.87 -24.87 -15.00
N GLY A 222 -3.37 -23.78 -15.58
CA GLY A 222 -4.27 -23.82 -16.74
C GLY A 222 -3.57 -23.54 -18.08
N ASN A 223 -2.26 -23.21 -18.07
CA ASN A 223 -1.51 -22.75 -19.23
C ASN A 223 -2.29 -21.70 -20.06
N LYS A 224 -2.86 -20.70 -19.38
CA LYS A 224 -3.75 -19.71 -20.02
C LYS A 224 -3.51 -18.32 -19.47
N TRP A 225 -3.69 -17.32 -20.33
CA TRP A 225 -3.87 -15.94 -19.91
C TRP A 225 -5.34 -15.72 -19.56
N VAL A 226 -5.57 -15.00 -18.47
CA VAL A 226 -6.88 -14.49 -18.04
C VAL A 226 -6.73 -13.02 -17.68
N ALA A 227 -7.85 -12.33 -17.47
CA ALA A 227 -7.83 -10.97 -16.93
C ALA A 227 -8.83 -10.86 -15.76
N TYR A 228 -8.44 -10.12 -14.72
CA TYR A 228 -9.28 -9.79 -13.58
C TYR A 228 -9.73 -8.33 -13.67
N ASP A 229 -11.02 -8.10 -13.55
CA ASP A 229 -11.63 -6.78 -13.66
C ASP A 229 -11.12 -5.82 -12.57
N TRP A 230 -10.79 -4.59 -12.94
CA TRP A 230 -10.70 -3.49 -11.97
C TRP A 230 -11.99 -2.66 -12.03
N PRO A 231 -12.63 -2.35 -10.89
CA PRO A 231 -12.15 -2.55 -9.52
C PRO A 231 -12.65 -3.85 -8.86
N SER A 232 -13.47 -4.68 -9.52
CA SER A 232 -14.18 -5.76 -8.82
C SER A 232 -13.30 -6.95 -8.41
N GLY A 233 -12.15 -7.15 -9.06
CA GLY A 233 -11.23 -8.27 -8.87
C GLY A 233 -11.72 -9.60 -9.47
N ARG A 234 -12.86 -9.60 -10.18
CA ARG A 234 -13.46 -10.82 -10.76
C ARG A 234 -12.83 -11.17 -12.10
N MET A 235 -12.58 -12.45 -12.34
CA MET A 235 -12.12 -12.95 -13.64
C MET A 235 -13.14 -12.62 -14.72
N LEU A 236 -12.64 -12.16 -15.86
CA LEU A 236 -13.42 -11.74 -17.02
C LEU A 236 -13.74 -12.92 -17.97
N TYR A 237 -14.89 -12.82 -18.65
CA TYR A 237 -15.41 -13.82 -19.58
C TYR A 237 -16.13 -13.15 -20.76
N GLY A 238 -16.16 -13.81 -21.92
CA GLY A 238 -16.84 -13.29 -23.10
C GLY A 238 -16.14 -12.08 -23.71
N ASP A 239 -16.90 -11.28 -24.46
CA ASP A 239 -16.43 -10.03 -25.06
C ASP A 239 -16.25 -8.94 -24.00
N GLN A 240 -15.06 -8.34 -23.93
CA GLN A 240 -14.65 -7.40 -22.91
C GLN A 240 -13.86 -6.24 -23.49
N THR A 241 -14.11 -5.04 -22.97
CA THR A 241 -13.28 -3.86 -23.26
C THR A 241 -12.41 -3.55 -22.07
N ILE A 242 -11.10 -3.79 -22.18
CA ILE A 242 -10.13 -3.54 -21.12
C ILE A 242 -9.24 -2.39 -21.56
N THR A 243 -9.22 -1.29 -20.80
CA THR A 243 -8.35 -0.13 -21.07
C THR A 243 -8.46 0.39 -22.52
N GLY A 244 -9.67 0.41 -23.08
CA GLY A 244 -9.94 0.86 -24.45
C GLY A 244 -9.68 -0.16 -25.57
N ARG A 245 -9.29 -1.40 -25.24
CA ARG A 245 -9.04 -2.49 -26.20
C ARG A 245 -10.05 -3.62 -26.06
N SER A 246 -10.37 -4.28 -27.16
CA SER A 246 -11.42 -5.29 -27.25
C SER A 246 -10.86 -6.71 -27.30
N TYR A 247 -11.25 -7.51 -26.32
CA TYR A 247 -10.78 -8.88 -26.10
C TYR A 247 -11.95 -9.86 -25.98
N TYR A 248 -11.71 -11.10 -26.38
CA TYR A 248 -12.60 -12.22 -26.08
C TYR A 248 -11.91 -13.19 -25.12
N PHE A 249 -12.62 -13.53 -24.05
CA PHE A 249 -12.26 -14.58 -23.12
C PHE A 249 -13.25 -15.73 -23.23
N ASP A 250 -12.77 -16.97 -23.26
CA ASP A 250 -13.61 -18.16 -23.27
C ASP A 250 -14.63 -18.13 -22.13
N SER A 251 -15.90 -18.40 -22.44
CA SER A 251 -17.00 -18.21 -21.48
C SER A 251 -17.05 -19.26 -20.37
N GLY A 252 -16.37 -20.40 -20.52
CA GLY A 252 -16.30 -21.44 -19.50
C GLY A 252 -15.07 -21.32 -18.60
N THR A 253 -13.94 -20.92 -19.19
CA THR A 253 -12.63 -20.98 -18.53
C THR A 253 -12.01 -19.60 -18.27
N GLY A 254 -12.51 -18.53 -18.88
CA GLY A 254 -11.91 -17.19 -18.84
C GLY A 254 -10.58 -17.09 -19.61
N ALA A 255 -10.21 -18.11 -20.39
CA ALA A 255 -8.97 -18.09 -21.18
C ALA A 255 -9.04 -17.05 -22.30
N PHE A 256 -8.02 -16.20 -22.41
CA PHE A 256 -7.86 -15.28 -23.53
C PHE A 256 -7.79 -16.04 -24.86
N ASP A 257 -8.63 -15.64 -25.81
CA ASP A 257 -8.66 -16.20 -27.16
C ASP A 257 -8.13 -15.18 -28.18
N ALA A 258 -6.88 -15.39 -28.59
CA ALA A 258 -6.23 -14.53 -29.58
C ALA A 258 -6.90 -14.57 -30.96
N SER A 259 -7.62 -15.65 -31.31
CA SER A 259 -8.26 -15.80 -32.62
C SER A 259 -9.57 -15.03 -32.75
N ARG A 260 -10.20 -14.73 -31.60
CA ARG A 260 -11.48 -13.99 -31.52
C ARG A 260 -11.34 -12.57 -31.01
N SER A 261 -10.23 -12.25 -30.37
CA SER A 261 -9.95 -10.89 -29.89
C SER A 261 -9.59 -9.97 -31.05
N ALA A 262 -10.07 -8.72 -30.99
CA ALA A 262 -9.68 -7.70 -31.97
C ALA A 262 -8.26 -7.20 -31.71
N ASP A 263 -7.86 -7.16 -30.43
CA ASP A 263 -6.54 -6.75 -30.00
C ASP A 263 -5.68 -7.95 -29.55
N PRO A 264 -4.36 -7.94 -29.81
CA PRO A 264 -3.46 -8.96 -29.27
C PRO A 264 -3.24 -8.76 -27.77
N LEU A 265 -2.71 -9.79 -27.10
CA LEU A 265 -2.23 -9.67 -25.73
C LEU A 265 -1.28 -8.47 -25.62
N PRO A 266 -1.52 -7.53 -24.69
CA PRO A 266 -0.70 -6.33 -24.54
C PRO A 266 0.79 -6.61 -24.31
N SER A 267 1.63 -5.80 -24.93
CA SER A 267 3.09 -5.84 -24.72
C SER A 267 3.51 -4.89 -23.59
N ARG A 268 4.40 -5.39 -22.73
CA ARG A 268 5.08 -4.59 -21.68
C ARG A 268 6.37 -3.91 -22.19
N VAL A 269 6.67 -3.99 -23.49
CA VAL A 269 7.90 -3.43 -24.07
C VAL A 269 7.74 -1.94 -24.33
N VAL A 270 8.51 -1.11 -23.62
CA VAL A 270 8.54 0.36 -23.80
C VAL A 270 9.78 0.76 -24.61
N PRO A 271 9.67 1.62 -25.63
CA PRO A 271 10.83 2.10 -26.38
C PRO A 271 11.85 2.85 -25.49
N SER A 272 13.14 2.58 -25.71
CA SER A 272 14.24 3.19 -24.96
C SER A 272 14.58 4.59 -25.47
N THR A 273 13.73 5.57 -25.16
CA THR A 273 13.78 6.96 -25.65
C THR A 273 14.94 7.80 -25.09
N ALA A 274 15.45 7.46 -23.91
CA ALA A 274 16.61 8.09 -23.26
C ALA A 274 17.76 7.08 -23.04
N SER A 275 17.96 6.17 -23.99
CA SER A 275 18.90 5.04 -23.86
C SER A 275 20.37 5.44 -23.70
N SER A 276 20.78 6.67 -24.06
CA SER A 276 22.17 7.10 -23.89
C SER A 276 22.53 7.24 -22.40
N PHE A 277 21.55 7.44 -21.52
CA PHE A 277 21.75 7.35 -20.07
C PHE A 277 22.26 5.97 -19.66
N GLY A 278 21.54 4.90 -20.01
CA GLY A 278 21.96 3.52 -19.74
C GLY A 278 23.28 3.14 -20.44
N GLN A 279 23.54 3.68 -21.63
CA GLN A 279 24.83 3.50 -22.32
C GLN A 279 25.99 4.10 -21.52
N LYS A 280 25.84 5.36 -21.05
CA LYS A 280 26.86 6.05 -20.24
C LYS A 280 27.07 5.39 -18.88
N LEU A 281 26.01 4.87 -18.25
CA LEU A 281 26.14 4.04 -17.05
C LEU A 281 26.97 2.79 -17.29
N ARG A 282 26.63 2.01 -18.33
CA ARG A 282 27.39 0.79 -18.69
C ARG A 282 28.83 1.08 -19.10
N ALA A 283 29.09 2.25 -19.67
CA ALA A 283 30.43 2.71 -20.01
C ALA A 283 31.24 3.21 -18.80
N GLY A 284 30.66 3.23 -17.58
CA GLY A 284 31.32 3.77 -16.38
C GLY A 284 31.52 5.28 -16.44
N THR A 285 30.74 5.99 -17.26
CA THR A 285 30.82 7.46 -17.35
C THR A 285 30.17 8.15 -16.15
N TYR A 286 29.13 7.55 -15.57
CA TYR A 286 28.45 8.07 -14.40
C TYR A 286 28.79 7.22 -13.17
N HIS A 287 29.25 7.87 -12.12
CA HIS A 287 29.52 7.31 -10.79
C HIS A 287 28.49 7.79 -9.77
N SER A 288 27.82 8.90 -10.07
CA SER A 288 26.78 9.50 -9.24
C SER A 288 25.66 10.08 -10.10
N VAL A 289 24.41 9.96 -9.65
CA VAL A 289 23.22 10.47 -10.34
C VAL A 289 22.34 11.23 -9.36
N ARG A 290 21.92 12.44 -9.74
CA ARG A 290 20.90 13.20 -9.00
C ARG A 290 19.51 13.01 -9.62
N ILE A 291 18.50 12.87 -8.76
CA ILE A 291 17.10 12.99 -9.14
C ILE A 291 16.58 14.34 -8.67
N LEU A 292 15.98 15.10 -9.58
CA LEU A 292 15.32 16.38 -9.32
C LEU A 292 13.84 16.21 -9.63
N GLY A 293 13.00 16.18 -8.61
CA GLY A 293 11.59 15.82 -8.80
C GLY A 293 10.64 16.31 -7.72
N ASP A 294 9.38 15.91 -7.87
CA ASP A 294 8.30 16.21 -6.94
C ASP A 294 7.89 14.96 -6.14
N SER A 295 6.65 14.91 -5.65
CA SER A 295 6.11 13.78 -4.88
C SER A 295 6.17 12.46 -5.65
N LEU A 296 6.08 12.48 -6.98
CA LEU A 296 6.08 11.27 -7.80
C LEU A 296 7.46 10.61 -7.78
N ALA A 297 8.51 11.38 -7.98
CA ALA A 297 9.89 10.90 -7.92
C ALA A 297 10.38 10.62 -6.48
N ALA A 298 9.74 11.25 -5.50
CA ALA A 298 9.94 10.94 -4.10
C ALA A 298 9.32 9.60 -3.67
N GLY A 299 8.37 9.05 -4.44
CA GLY A 299 7.73 7.77 -4.17
C GLY A 299 6.46 7.86 -3.32
N VAL A 300 5.83 9.03 -3.25
CA VAL A 300 4.51 9.18 -2.61
C VAL A 300 3.50 8.26 -3.32
N GLY A 301 2.62 7.63 -2.54
CA GLY A 301 1.59 6.70 -3.03
C GLY A 301 2.03 5.23 -3.02
N ALA A 302 3.33 4.95 -3.06
CA ALA A 302 3.88 3.58 -3.10
C ALA A 302 3.38 2.68 -1.96
N GLN A 303 3.22 3.26 -0.77
CA GLN A 303 2.80 2.57 0.45
C GLN A 303 2.09 3.56 1.39
N PRO A 304 1.49 3.11 2.52
CA PRO A 304 0.71 3.94 3.43
C PRO A 304 1.48 5.13 3.98
N ASP A 305 2.67 4.84 4.50
CA ASP A 305 3.52 5.81 5.18
C ASP A 305 4.60 6.35 4.25
N TYR A 306 4.85 7.64 4.38
CA TYR A 306 5.94 8.32 3.69
C TYR A 306 6.82 9.01 4.74
N TRP A 307 8.12 8.81 4.64
CA TRP A 307 9.10 9.45 5.51
C TRP A 307 10.37 9.79 4.73
N THR A 308 11.23 10.57 5.36
CA THR A 308 12.51 10.98 4.81
C THR A 308 13.66 10.41 5.63
N THR A 309 14.84 10.44 5.03
CA THR A 309 16.10 10.32 5.76
C THR A 309 16.35 11.56 6.62
N ASN A 310 17.49 11.59 7.31
CA ASN A 310 18.02 12.79 7.97
C ASN A 310 19.02 13.56 7.09
N THR A 311 19.13 13.22 5.80
CA THR A 311 20.04 13.88 4.85
C THR A 311 19.38 15.15 4.31
N PRO A 312 19.88 16.36 4.65
CA PRO A 312 19.26 17.60 4.21
C PRO A 312 19.43 17.82 2.70
N LEU A 313 18.39 18.35 2.06
CA LEU A 313 18.38 18.77 0.66
C LEU A 313 18.62 20.28 0.54
N PHE A 314 17.66 21.07 1.01
CA PHE A 314 17.65 22.53 0.97
C PHE A 314 16.55 23.06 1.90
N SER A 315 16.57 24.36 2.17
CA SER A 315 15.46 25.04 2.86
C SER A 315 14.62 25.83 1.85
N TYR A 316 13.29 25.71 1.93
CA TYR A 316 12.35 26.49 1.11
C TYR A 316 11.20 26.97 1.99
N GLU A 317 10.83 28.25 1.90
CA GLU A 317 9.77 28.86 2.73
C GLU A 317 9.97 28.62 4.26
N ASN A 318 11.24 28.68 4.72
CA ASN A 318 11.65 28.39 6.11
C ASN A 318 11.43 26.94 6.58
N VAL A 319 11.24 25.99 5.67
CA VAL A 319 11.12 24.56 5.97
C VAL A 319 12.36 23.83 5.45
N GLN A 320 12.97 22.99 6.28
CA GLN A 320 14.09 22.14 5.87
C GLN A 320 13.58 20.85 5.21
N TYR A 321 14.02 20.60 3.97
CA TYR A 321 13.68 19.37 3.24
C TYR A 321 14.80 18.34 3.33
N TYR A 322 14.41 17.07 3.26
CA TYR A 322 15.29 15.92 3.42
C TYR A 322 15.06 14.89 2.32
N GLU A 323 16.09 14.11 2.00
CA GLU A 323 16.05 13.08 0.96
C GLU A 323 14.95 12.04 1.29
N PRO A 324 14.11 11.63 0.32
CA PRO A 324 13.15 10.54 0.49
C PRO A 324 13.81 9.27 1.01
N ALA A 325 13.16 8.58 1.95
CA ALA A 325 13.70 7.37 2.54
C ALA A 325 13.98 6.28 1.50
N HIS A 326 15.07 5.54 1.69
CA HIS A 326 15.56 4.58 0.69
C HIS A 326 14.76 3.27 0.70
N GLU A 327 13.99 3.04 1.77
CA GLU A 327 13.18 1.85 2.02
C GLU A 327 11.78 1.93 1.40
N ILE A 328 11.33 3.10 0.93
CA ILE A 328 10.04 3.25 0.26
C ILE A 328 10.07 2.42 -1.03
N ASP A 329 9.09 1.54 -1.25
CA ASP A 329 9.03 0.70 -2.45
C ASP A 329 8.55 1.46 -3.71
N SER A 330 9.35 2.45 -4.13
CA SER A 330 9.06 3.32 -5.26
C SER A 330 9.88 2.96 -6.50
N ALA A 331 9.42 3.37 -7.68
CA ALA A 331 10.16 3.19 -8.92
C ALA A 331 11.58 3.79 -8.86
N PHE A 332 11.75 4.94 -8.19
CA PHE A 332 13.07 5.58 -8.04
C PHE A 332 13.97 4.89 -7.01
N ASN A 333 13.44 4.24 -5.96
CA ASN A 333 14.27 3.41 -5.08
C ASN A 333 14.61 2.06 -5.72
N LYS A 334 13.77 1.52 -6.62
CA LYS A 334 14.16 0.41 -7.50
C LYS A 334 15.28 0.84 -8.46
N LEU A 335 15.26 2.08 -8.98
CA LEU A 335 16.39 2.68 -9.72
C LEU A 335 17.65 2.78 -8.84
N ARG A 336 17.55 3.34 -7.63
CA ARG A 336 18.66 3.40 -6.65
C ARG A 336 19.31 2.03 -6.45
N SER A 337 18.49 1.00 -6.26
CA SER A 337 18.94 -0.37 -6.05
C SER A 337 19.66 -0.95 -7.29
N LEU A 338 19.22 -0.58 -8.49
CA LEU A 338 19.94 -0.94 -9.73
C LEU A 338 21.28 -0.20 -9.83
N LEU A 339 21.30 1.11 -9.62
CA LEU A 339 22.51 1.93 -9.67
C LEU A 339 23.56 1.49 -8.64
N THR A 340 23.13 1.21 -7.41
CA THR A 340 24.01 0.75 -6.33
C THR A 340 24.69 -0.58 -6.66
N ARG A 341 23.97 -1.52 -7.30
CA ARG A 341 24.56 -2.78 -7.79
C ARG A 341 25.62 -2.56 -8.88
N SER A 342 25.52 -1.45 -9.61
CA SER A 342 26.51 -1.00 -10.59
C SER A 342 27.56 -0.06 -9.99
N GLN A 343 27.63 0.06 -8.66
CA GLN A 343 28.56 0.96 -7.94
C GLN A 343 28.35 2.46 -8.26
N VAL A 344 27.14 2.83 -8.68
CA VAL A 344 26.74 4.22 -8.93
C VAL A 344 25.89 4.70 -7.77
N THR A 345 26.27 5.82 -7.17
CA THR A 345 25.48 6.44 -6.10
C THR A 345 24.30 7.22 -6.69
N MET A 346 23.17 7.23 -5.98
CA MET A 346 22.02 8.04 -6.35
C MET A 346 21.69 8.98 -5.21
N PHE A 347 21.41 10.23 -5.52
CA PHE A 347 20.90 11.20 -4.56
C PHE A 347 19.53 11.71 -5.03
N ASN A 348 18.48 11.46 -4.24
CA ASN A 348 17.13 11.82 -4.62
C ASN A 348 16.73 13.17 -3.98
N ALA A 349 16.89 14.26 -4.72
CA ALA A 349 16.50 15.59 -4.28
C ALA A 349 15.03 15.92 -4.62
N SER A 350 14.15 14.91 -4.62
CA SER A 350 12.73 15.12 -4.92
C SER A 350 11.94 15.55 -3.69
N VAL A 351 11.02 16.51 -3.87
CA VAL A 351 10.28 17.13 -2.75
C VAL A 351 8.77 17.09 -2.99
N PRO A 352 8.01 16.35 -2.16
CA PRO A 352 6.55 16.31 -2.23
C PRO A 352 5.88 17.68 -2.02
N GLY A 353 4.80 17.94 -2.75
CA GLY A 353 3.89 19.08 -2.54
C GLY A 353 4.44 20.48 -2.83
N LYS A 354 5.72 20.61 -3.20
CA LYS A 354 6.38 21.89 -3.48
C LYS A 354 7.20 21.92 -4.76
N GLY A 355 7.42 20.77 -5.41
CA GLY A 355 8.22 20.69 -6.62
C GLY A 355 7.49 21.18 -7.86
N SER A 356 7.60 22.48 -8.14
CA SER A 356 7.35 23.06 -9.47
C SER A 356 8.67 23.58 -10.05
N MET A 357 8.77 23.67 -11.37
CA MET A 357 9.97 24.21 -12.03
C MET A 357 10.24 25.65 -11.57
N LYS A 358 9.18 26.44 -11.37
CA LYS A 358 9.25 27.81 -10.82
C LYS A 358 9.81 27.85 -9.40
N ALA A 359 9.38 26.95 -8.52
CA ALA A 359 9.87 26.90 -7.14
C ALA A 359 11.37 26.56 -7.12
N TYR A 360 11.77 25.53 -7.86
CA TYR A 360 13.18 25.13 -7.98
C TYR A 360 14.07 26.22 -8.58
N LEU A 361 13.56 26.98 -9.57
CA LEU A 361 14.26 28.16 -10.08
C LEU A 361 14.55 29.20 -9.00
N SER A 362 13.60 29.44 -8.10
CA SER A 362 13.77 30.46 -7.04
C SER A 362 14.77 30.05 -5.96
N LEU A 363 15.01 28.74 -5.80
CA LEU A 363 16.01 28.18 -4.90
C LEU A 363 17.44 28.29 -5.43
N GLY A 364 17.62 28.41 -6.75
CA GLY A 364 18.93 28.56 -7.38
C GLY A 364 19.78 27.28 -7.43
N GLN A 365 21.06 27.48 -7.77
CA GLN A 365 21.99 26.42 -8.17
C GLN A 365 22.36 25.42 -7.06
N GLU A 366 22.29 25.83 -5.79
CA GLU A 366 22.71 24.98 -4.66
C GLU A 366 21.88 23.70 -4.53
N THR A 367 20.62 23.74 -4.98
CA THR A 367 19.72 22.57 -4.96
C THR A 367 20.10 21.48 -5.97
N LEU A 368 20.90 21.85 -6.98
CA LEU A 368 21.23 20.98 -8.09
C LEU A 368 22.34 19.98 -7.76
N GLY A 369 23.00 20.06 -6.61
CA GLY A 369 24.07 19.11 -6.22
C GLY A 369 25.29 19.14 -7.14
N ASN A 370 26.08 18.05 -7.14
CA ASN A 370 27.41 17.89 -7.74
C ASN A 370 27.64 16.55 -8.46
N GLU A 371 26.58 15.80 -8.75
CA GLU A 371 26.63 14.48 -9.36
C GLU A 371 27.00 14.53 -10.86
N ASP A 372 27.32 13.38 -11.47
CA ASP A 372 27.78 13.30 -12.87
C ASP A 372 26.65 13.50 -13.90
N ALA A 373 25.42 13.16 -13.50
CA ALA A 373 24.23 13.28 -14.32
C ALA A 373 22.99 13.61 -13.48
N ALA A 374 22.00 14.24 -14.11
CA ALA A 374 20.71 14.52 -13.49
C ALA A 374 19.55 13.88 -14.25
N ILE A 375 18.58 13.34 -13.53
CA ILE A 375 17.24 13.02 -14.03
C ILE A 375 16.27 14.04 -13.45
N VAL A 376 15.57 14.76 -14.32
CA VAL A 376 14.56 15.75 -13.94
C VAL A 376 13.17 15.17 -14.22
N MET A 377 12.33 15.04 -13.19
CA MET A 377 10.93 14.66 -13.34
C MET A 377 10.05 15.64 -12.56
N LEU A 378 9.70 16.73 -13.23
CA LEU A 378 8.91 17.86 -12.70
C LEU A 378 7.91 18.31 -13.77
N GLY A 379 6.90 19.09 -13.36
CA GLY A 379 5.87 19.65 -14.24
C GLY A 379 4.45 19.26 -13.84
N THR A 380 4.27 18.21 -13.04
CA THR A 380 2.93 17.78 -12.61
C THR A 380 2.26 18.83 -11.74
N ASN A 381 3.00 19.44 -10.81
CA ASN A 381 2.50 20.52 -9.94
C ASN A 381 2.38 21.87 -10.67
N ASP A 382 3.17 22.11 -11.72
CA ASP A 382 3.15 23.37 -12.46
C ASP A 382 1.76 23.63 -13.10
N ARG A 383 1.01 22.56 -13.43
CA ARG A 383 -0.39 22.62 -13.88
C ARG A 383 -1.33 23.30 -12.88
N LEU A 384 -0.99 23.26 -11.59
CA LEU A 384 -1.81 23.79 -10.50
C LEU A 384 -1.50 25.26 -10.18
N VAL A 385 -0.33 25.75 -10.58
CA VAL A 385 0.22 27.04 -10.08
C VAL A 385 0.68 28.00 -11.18
N SER A 386 0.52 27.62 -12.45
CA SER A 386 0.93 28.44 -13.59
C SER A 386 0.04 28.25 -14.80
N THR A 387 0.12 29.18 -15.76
CA THR A 387 -0.41 29.01 -17.11
C THR A 387 0.58 28.21 -17.97
N LEU A 388 0.10 27.60 -19.07
CA LEU A 388 0.96 26.83 -19.98
C LEU A 388 2.18 27.64 -20.52
N PRO A 389 2.03 28.92 -20.96
CA PRO A 389 3.18 29.71 -21.41
C PRO A 389 4.18 30.02 -20.29
N GLU A 390 3.70 30.28 -19.06
CA GLU A 390 4.57 30.47 -17.89
C GLU A 390 5.33 29.19 -17.56
N PHE A 391 4.65 28.04 -17.58
CA PHE A 391 5.30 26.74 -17.41
C PHE A 391 6.39 26.52 -18.45
N GLN A 392 6.11 26.76 -19.74
CA GLN A 392 7.10 26.60 -20.81
C GLN A 392 8.34 27.46 -20.58
N ALA A 393 8.16 28.74 -20.25
CA ALA A 393 9.26 29.65 -19.97
C ALA A 393 10.08 29.22 -18.73
N ASN A 394 9.40 28.86 -17.63
CA ASN A 394 10.06 28.41 -16.40
C ASN A 394 10.76 27.07 -16.58
N ALA A 395 10.15 26.12 -17.29
CA ALA A 395 10.74 24.82 -17.58
C ALA A 395 12.01 24.97 -18.41
N GLU A 396 11.99 25.79 -19.46
CA GLU A 396 13.18 26.04 -20.28
C GLU A 396 14.30 26.70 -19.48
N ALA A 397 13.99 27.74 -18.70
CA ALA A 397 14.99 28.41 -17.86
C ALA A 397 15.58 27.47 -16.79
N TYR A 398 14.75 26.65 -16.15
CA TYR A 398 15.21 25.69 -15.15
C TYR A 398 16.08 24.61 -15.77
N LEU A 399 15.60 23.98 -16.84
CA LEU A 399 16.33 22.91 -17.50
C LEU A 399 17.66 23.39 -18.09
N GLN A 400 17.73 24.64 -18.57
CA GLN A 400 19.01 25.24 -18.97
C GLN A 400 19.97 25.31 -17.78
N SER A 401 19.50 25.79 -16.63
CA SER A 401 20.28 25.84 -15.39
C SER A 401 20.77 24.45 -14.96
N VAL A 402 19.94 23.41 -15.05
CA VAL A 402 20.36 22.02 -14.80
C VAL A 402 21.37 21.55 -15.85
N ALA A 403 21.11 21.79 -17.13
CA ALA A 403 22.00 21.38 -18.22
C ALA A 403 23.40 22.01 -18.08
N ASP A 404 23.47 23.29 -17.73
CA ASP A 404 24.74 24.01 -17.51
C ASP A 404 25.52 23.38 -16.34
N ARG A 405 24.82 23.08 -15.24
CA ARG A 405 25.41 22.47 -14.04
C ARG A 405 25.92 21.05 -14.29
N TYR A 406 25.26 20.30 -15.17
CA TYR A 406 25.58 18.90 -15.49
C TYR A 406 26.28 18.73 -16.86
N HIS A 407 26.74 19.81 -17.48
CA HIS A 407 27.40 19.79 -18.79
C HIS A 407 26.63 19.02 -19.87
N GLY A 408 25.29 19.16 -19.87
CA GLY A 408 24.38 18.46 -20.79
C GLY A 408 24.09 16.99 -20.45
N ASN A 409 24.65 16.44 -19.37
CA ASN A 409 24.34 15.08 -18.89
C ASN A 409 23.01 15.04 -18.13
N ILE A 410 21.93 15.44 -18.80
CA ILE A 410 20.59 15.46 -18.23
C ILE A 410 19.64 14.53 -18.99
N VAL A 411 18.68 13.97 -18.26
CA VAL A 411 17.49 13.31 -18.81
C VAL A 411 16.27 13.99 -18.24
N VAL A 412 15.41 14.50 -19.11
CA VAL A 412 14.12 15.10 -18.72
C VAL A 412 13.03 14.07 -18.92
N ILE A 413 12.27 13.80 -17.86
CA ILE A 413 11.17 12.85 -17.85
C ILE A 413 9.88 13.64 -17.60
N ALA A 414 8.98 13.67 -18.57
CA ALA A 414 7.61 14.13 -18.31
C ALA A 414 6.91 13.09 -17.42
N GLY A 415 6.24 13.53 -16.35
CA GLY A 415 5.53 12.64 -15.41
C GLY A 415 4.40 11.80 -16.04
N PRO A 416 3.89 10.77 -15.33
CA PRO A 416 2.73 9.97 -15.75
C PRO A 416 1.46 10.82 -15.94
N PRO A 417 0.42 10.30 -16.63
CA PRO A 417 -0.90 10.91 -16.65
C PRO A 417 -1.47 10.98 -15.24
N VAL A 418 -2.43 11.88 -15.02
CA VAL A 418 -3.22 11.95 -13.78
C VAL A 418 -4.67 11.56 -14.08
N ALA A 419 -5.43 11.13 -13.08
CA ALA A 419 -6.82 10.73 -13.25
C ALA A 419 -7.73 11.91 -13.62
N ASP A 420 -7.43 13.10 -13.09
CA ASP A 420 -8.12 14.34 -13.47
C ASP A 420 -7.18 15.29 -14.21
N GLU A 421 -7.41 15.42 -15.51
CA GLU A 421 -6.64 16.27 -16.41
C GLU A 421 -7.22 17.70 -16.51
N HIS A 422 -8.31 18.04 -15.80
CA HIS A 422 -8.99 19.34 -15.88
C HIS A 422 -8.34 20.42 -15.01
N GLU A 423 -7.04 20.66 -15.22
CA GLU A 423 -6.30 21.76 -14.60
C GLU A 423 -6.09 22.91 -15.59
N MET A 424 -5.26 23.90 -15.24
CA MET A 424 -4.92 25.02 -16.13
C MET A 424 -4.34 24.56 -17.48
N PHE A 425 -3.71 23.38 -17.48
CA PHE A 425 -3.29 22.62 -18.65
C PHE A 425 -3.07 21.15 -18.23
N THR A 426 -3.03 20.26 -19.21
CA THR A 426 -2.99 18.79 -19.06
C THR A 426 -1.56 18.25 -18.93
N MET A 427 -1.40 17.02 -18.44
CA MET A 427 -0.13 16.30 -18.50
C MET A 427 0.32 15.99 -19.94
N ALA A 428 -0.62 15.90 -20.89
CA ALA A 428 -0.29 15.82 -22.31
C ALA A 428 0.44 17.09 -22.81
N GLU A 429 -0.01 18.26 -22.37
CA GLU A 429 0.62 19.55 -22.68
C GLU A 429 1.96 19.74 -21.96
N VAL A 430 2.09 19.27 -20.70
CA VAL A 430 3.38 19.15 -20.00
C VAL A 430 4.35 18.32 -20.85
N ASN A 431 3.93 17.11 -21.24
CA ASN A 431 4.72 16.18 -22.03
C ASN A 431 5.16 16.78 -23.37
N ALA A 432 4.24 17.40 -24.10
CA ALA A 432 4.54 18.04 -25.39
C ALA A 432 5.53 19.21 -25.23
N SER A 433 5.35 20.04 -24.20
CA SER A 433 6.21 21.20 -23.95
C SER A 433 7.63 20.78 -23.57
N LEU A 434 7.78 19.82 -22.65
CA LEU A 434 9.10 19.32 -22.26
C LEU A 434 9.82 18.61 -23.42
N ARG A 435 9.08 17.88 -24.25
CA ARG A 435 9.61 17.27 -25.47
C ARG A 435 10.16 18.32 -26.44
N ASP A 436 9.40 19.38 -26.71
CA ASP A 436 9.82 20.46 -27.61
C ASP A 436 11.08 21.17 -27.08
N ILE A 437 11.07 21.56 -25.80
CA ILE A 437 12.22 22.21 -25.14
C ILE A 437 13.47 21.32 -25.29
N CYS A 438 13.37 20.04 -24.92
CA CYS A 438 14.52 19.13 -25.02
C CYS A 438 15.01 18.96 -26.46
N ALA A 439 14.09 18.88 -27.43
CA ALA A 439 14.45 18.76 -28.84
C ALA A 439 15.21 20.00 -29.36
N ARG A 440 14.78 21.21 -28.95
CA ARG A 440 15.46 22.47 -29.33
C ARG A 440 16.87 22.60 -28.75
N HIS A 441 17.11 22.04 -27.56
CA HIS A 441 18.40 22.10 -26.88
C HIS A 441 19.27 20.86 -27.05
N GLY A 442 18.76 19.79 -27.68
CA GLY A 442 19.49 18.53 -27.85
C GLY A 442 19.64 17.71 -26.57
N TRP A 443 18.76 17.90 -25.58
CA TRP A 443 18.74 17.13 -24.34
C TRP A 443 17.95 15.83 -24.48
N GLN A 444 18.27 14.84 -23.64
CA GLN A 444 17.51 13.59 -23.64
C GLN A 444 16.12 13.80 -23.02
N PHE A 445 15.11 13.24 -23.67
CA PHE A 445 13.73 13.28 -23.21
C PHE A 445 13.14 11.88 -23.16
N ALA A 446 12.40 11.59 -22.08
CA ALA A 446 11.58 10.40 -21.94
C ALA A 446 10.15 10.78 -21.51
N SER A 447 9.16 10.06 -22.03
CA SER A 447 7.74 10.31 -21.72
C SER A 447 7.21 9.24 -20.78
N MET A 448 7.22 9.50 -19.46
CA MET A 448 6.46 8.64 -18.54
C MET A 448 4.97 8.75 -18.82
N TYR A 449 4.48 9.90 -19.32
CA TYR A 449 3.10 10.06 -19.78
C TYR A 449 2.66 8.98 -20.78
N GLU A 450 3.40 8.82 -21.88
CA GLU A 450 3.07 7.83 -22.91
C GLU A 450 3.35 6.41 -22.45
N ALA A 451 4.49 6.20 -21.78
CA ALA A 451 4.88 4.87 -21.31
C ALA A 451 3.93 4.33 -20.23
N PHE A 452 3.44 5.18 -19.32
CA PHE A 452 2.50 4.78 -18.27
C PHE A 452 1.11 4.48 -18.84
N ASN A 453 0.65 5.23 -19.85
CA ASN A 453 -0.56 4.88 -20.61
C ASN A 453 -0.42 3.51 -21.30
N GLN A 454 0.76 3.22 -21.86
CA GLN A 454 1.04 1.89 -22.40
C GLN A 454 1.04 0.81 -21.30
N MET A 455 1.61 1.11 -20.12
CA MET A 455 1.61 0.17 -18.99
C MET A 455 0.22 -0.06 -18.43
N SER A 456 -0.66 0.94 -18.38
CA SER A 456 -2.08 0.77 -18.04
C SER A 456 -2.72 -0.34 -18.88
N VAL A 457 -2.52 -0.27 -20.20
CA VAL A 457 -2.99 -1.33 -21.11
C VAL A 457 -2.27 -2.66 -20.89
N ALA A 458 -0.96 -2.63 -20.66
CA ALA A 458 -0.15 -3.84 -20.48
C ALA A 458 -0.44 -4.59 -19.18
N TYR A 459 -0.85 -3.86 -18.14
CA TYR A 459 -1.31 -4.40 -16.88
C TYR A 459 -2.79 -4.76 -16.97
N GLY A 460 -3.57 -4.14 -17.85
CA GLY A 460 -5.01 -4.34 -17.95
C GLY A 460 -5.78 -3.63 -16.84
N VAL A 461 -5.19 -2.54 -16.31
CA VAL A 461 -5.73 -1.73 -15.22
C VAL A 461 -5.72 -0.29 -15.69
N PRO A 462 -6.87 0.41 -15.67
CA PRO A 462 -6.93 1.79 -16.13
C PRO A 462 -6.07 2.70 -15.24
N VAL A 463 -5.73 3.90 -15.73
CA VAL A 463 -4.81 4.81 -15.01
C VAL A 463 -5.32 5.08 -13.59
N GLU A 464 -6.62 5.27 -13.42
CA GLU A 464 -7.29 5.47 -12.14
C GLU A 464 -7.02 4.33 -11.15
N GLY A 465 -6.97 3.09 -11.64
CA GLY A 465 -6.67 1.91 -10.83
C GLY A 465 -5.19 1.76 -10.46
N LEU A 466 -4.31 2.47 -11.17
CA LEU A 466 -2.88 2.55 -10.87
C LEU A 466 -2.54 3.75 -9.96
N MET A 467 -3.52 4.62 -9.65
CA MET A 467 -3.34 5.77 -8.78
C MET A 467 -3.94 5.53 -7.39
N GLN A 468 -3.36 6.17 -6.38
CA GLN A 468 -3.87 6.17 -5.01
C GLN A 468 -4.93 7.26 -4.81
N ASP A 469 -4.67 8.45 -5.34
CA ASP A 469 -5.47 9.68 -5.13
C ASP A 469 -5.70 10.44 -6.44
N GLY A 470 -5.53 9.76 -7.57
CA GLY A 470 -5.61 10.34 -8.90
C GLY A 470 -4.33 11.03 -9.37
N VAL A 471 -3.32 11.21 -8.52
CA VAL A 471 -2.03 11.81 -8.93
C VAL A 471 -0.87 10.86 -8.64
N HIS A 472 -0.82 10.29 -7.45
CA HIS A 472 0.29 9.47 -6.99
C HIS A 472 0.08 7.99 -7.35
N PRO A 473 1.02 7.34 -8.04
CA PRO A 473 0.94 5.91 -8.32
C PRO A 473 0.88 5.10 -7.02
N ASN A 474 -0.11 4.22 -6.91
CA ASN A 474 -0.18 3.22 -5.83
C ASN A 474 0.91 2.15 -6.03
N HIS A 475 0.99 1.13 -5.17
CA HIS A 475 2.00 0.06 -5.31
C HIS A 475 2.06 -0.54 -6.73
N LEU A 476 0.92 -0.91 -7.31
CA LEU A 476 0.87 -1.45 -8.68
C LEU A 476 1.25 -0.39 -9.73
N GLY A 477 0.86 0.86 -9.51
CA GLY A 477 1.32 1.99 -10.32
C GLY A 477 2.83 2.21 -10.26
N GLN A 478 3.46 2.03 -9.10
CA GLN A 478 4.92 2.13 -8.95
C GLN A 478 5.64 0.98 -9.68
N GLU A 479 5.07 -0.23 -9.70
CA GLU A 479 5.58 -1.33 -10.52
C GLU A 479 5.51 -1.01 -12.03
N ALA A 480 4.36 -0.51 -12.49
CA ALA A 480 4.18 -0.06 -13.86
C ALA A 480 5.15 1.08 -14.22
N MET A 481 5.31 2.05 -13.32
CA MET A 481 6.25 3.16 -13.48
C MET A 481 7.70 2.67 -13.54
N TRP A 482 8.08 1.69 -12.71
CA TRP A 482 9.41 1.10 -12.73
C TRP A 482 9.69 0.35 -14.03
N ASP A 483 8.74 -0.47 -14.48
CA ASP A 483 8.84 -1.20 -15.75
C ASP A 483 9.05 -0.25 -16.93
N ALA A 484 8.31 0.86 -16.98
CA ALA A 484 8.50 1.90 -17.97
C ALA A 484 9.85 2.62 -17.81
N LEU A 485 10.18 3.08 -16.60
CA LEU A 485 11.36 3.89 -16.31
C LEU A 485 12.65 3.20 -16.75
N ARG A 486 12.86 1.95 -16.32
CA ARG A 486 14.08 1.20 -16.65
C ARG A 486 14.25 1.02 -18.16
N GLN A 487 13.17 0.77 -18.88
CA GLN A 487 13.19 0.57 -20.32
C GLN A 487 13.47 1.88 -21.08
N MET A 488 12.79 2.98 -20.70
CA MET A 488 13.03 4.29 -21.31
C MET A 488 14.48 4.75 -21.16
N LEU A 489 15.08 4.49 -19.99
CA LEU A 489 16.49 4.78 -19.70
C LEU A 489 17.48 3.78 -20.32
N GLY A 490 16.98 2.69 -20.92
CA GLY A 490 17.79 1.65 -21.55
C GLY A 490 18.64 0.85 -20.56
N LEU A 491 18.10 0.56 -19.37
CA LEU A 491 18.76 -0.14 -18.26
C LEU A 491 18.56 -1.66 -18.28
#